data_AF-A0A9P6NM38-F1
#
_entry.id   AF-A0A9P6NM38-F1
#
_cell.length_a   1.000
_cell.length_b   1.000
_cell.length_c   1.000
_cell.angle_alpha   90.00
_cell.angle_beta   90.00
_cell.angle_gamma   90.00
#
_symmetry.space_group_name_H-M   'P 1'
#
loop_
_entity.id
_entity.type
_entity.pdbx_description
1 polymer ?
#
loop_
_entity_poly.entity_id
_entity_poly.type
_entity_poly.pdbx_seq_one_letter_code
_entity_poly.pdbx_strand_id
1 'polypeptide(L)'
;CTAPNWWMGLIKENAVEQEVKDTYDCSGLPFVLVSLQTVDKFFQAMIQEFGDKFAFSTALKNLQACKMGSLIISKYNSHFNSLALDVEASDEILIDYYKKGL
;
A
#
# COMPACT_ATOMS: atom_id res chain seq x y z
N CYS A 1 -0.53 16.22 19.21
CA CYS A 1 -1.44 15.87 18.11
C CYS A 1 -1.25 14.40 17.77
N THR A 2 -1.90 13.50 18.50
CA THR A 2 -1.92 12.07 18.19
C THR A 2 -3.34 11.77 17.73
N ALA A 3 -3.54 11.65 16.42
CA ALA A 3 -4.76 11.04 15.93
C ALA A 3 -4.87 9.67 16.61
N PRO A 4 -6.00 9.33 17.27
CA PRO A 4 -6.16 8.01 17.88
C PRO A 4 -5.88 6.96 16.82
N ASN A 5 -5.09 5.94 17.17
CA ASN A 5 -4.69 4.86 16.27
C ASN A 5 -5.90 4.38 15.45
N TRP A 6 -5.81 4.38 14.13
CA TRP A 6 -6.92 4.09 13.20
C TRP A 6 -7.73 2.83 13.60
N TRP A 7 -7.03 1.77 14.01
CA TRP A 7 -7.66 0.52 14.45
C TRP A 7 -8.48 0.68 15.74
N MET A 8 -8.09 1.56 16.68
CA MET A 8 -8.91 1.87 17.86
C MET A 8 -10.20 2.59 17.45
N GLY A 9 -10.16 3.37 16.37
CA GLY A 9 -11.35 3.95 15.75
C GLY A 9 -12.33 2.87 15.31
N LEU A 10 -11.85 1.86 14.59
CA LEU A 10 -12.69 0.73 14.15
C LEU A 10 -13.32 -0.04 15.31
N ILE A 11 -12.58 -0.29 16.39
CA ILE A 11 -13.12 -0.98 17.57
C ILE A 11 -14.23 -0.17 18.25
N LYS A 12 -14.06 1.16 18.34
CA LYS A 12 -15.07 2.05 18.89
C LYS A 12 -16.30 2.14 17.99
N GLU A 13 -16.11 2.25 16.69
CA GLU A 13 -17.19 2.24 15.70
C GLU A 13 -17.98 0.93 15.78
N ASN A 14 -17.30 -0.21 15.96
CA ASN A 14 -17.93 -1.50 16.16
C ASN A 14 -18.76 -1.59 17.46
N ALA A 15 -18.34 -0.90 18.52
CA ALA A 15 -19.12 -0.79 19.76
C ALA A 15 -20.34 0.12 19.59
N VAL A 16 -20.19 1.23 18.85
CA VAL A 16 -21.28 2.16 18.52
C VAL A 16 -22.36 1.48 17.67
N GLU A 17 -21.97 0.69 16.66
CA GLU A 17 -22.90 -0.08 15.80
C GLU A 17 -23.74 -1.09 16.61
N GLN A 18 -23.26 -1.47 17.79
CA GLN A 18 -23.94 -2.37 18.73
C GLN A 18 -24.61 -1.62 19.90
N GLU A 19 -24.75 -0.30 19.78
CA GLU A 19 -25.38 0.58 20.76
C GLU A 19 -24.73 0.53 22.17
N VAL A 20 -23.45 0.16 22.25
CA VAL A 20 -22.71 0.07 23.51
C VAL A 20 -22.34 1.47 23.99
N LYS A 21 -22.88 1.85 25.17
CA LYS A 21 -22.66 3.18 25.77
C LYS A 21 -21.24 3.40 26.29
N ASP A 22 -20.56 2.34 26.72
CA ASP A 22 -19.16 2.40 27.15
C ASP A 22 -18.23 1.98 26.01
N THR A 23 -17.80 2.95 25.22
CA THR A 23 -16.86 2.72 24.10
C THR A 23 -15.40 2.53 24.56
N TYR A 24 -15.12 2.50 25.87
CA TYR A 24 -13.77 2.32 26.41
C TYR A 24 -13.50 0.87 26.86
N ASP A 25 -14.53 0.09 27.19
CA ASP A 25 -14.43 -1.36 27.38
C ASP A 25 -15.20 -2.11 26.28
N CYS A 26 -14.46 -2.50 25.24
CA CYS A 26 -14.99 -3.27 24.11
C CYS A 26 -14.69 -4.77 24.24
N SER A 27 -14.25 -5.22 25.41
CA SER A 27 -13.81 -6.60 25.63
C SER A 27 -14.97 -7.58 25.44
N GLY A 28 -14.77 -8.59 24.60
CA GLY A 28 -15.77 -9.63 24.35
C GLY A 28 -16.92 -9.22 23.43
N LEU A 29 -16.92 -8.00 22.88
CA LEU A 29 -17.89 -7.61 21.86
C LEU A 29 -17.64 -8.37 20.55
N PRO A 30 -18.70 -8.89 19.89
CA PRO A 30 -18.53 -9.49 18.58
C PRO A 30 -18.19 -8.42 17.53
N PHE A 31 -17.47 -8.83 16.49
CA PHE A 31 -17.15 -7.97 15.36
C PHE A 31 -18.30 -7.97 14.35
N VAL A 32 -19.06 -6.88 14.33
CA VAL A 32 -20.17 -6.66 13.40
C VAL A 32 -19.72 -5.89 12.16
N LEU A 33 -18.74 -4.98 12.31
CA LEU A 33 -18.19 -4.24 11.17
C LEU A 33 -17.54 -5.18 10.16
N VAL A 34 -17.87 -4.98 8.89
CA VAL A 34 -17.35 -5.80 7.78
C VAL A 34 -15.83 -5.87 7.80
N SER A 35 -15.15 -4.76 8.07
CA SER A 35 -13.68 -4.68 8.16
C SER A 35 -13.07 -5.50 9.31
N LEU A 36 -13.84 -5.86 10.34
CA LEU A 36 -13.36 -6.61 11.51
C LEU A 36 -13.80 -8.08 11.51
N GLN A 37 -14.70 -8.47 10.60
CA GLN A 37 -15.28 -9.83 10.57
C GLN A 37 -14.26 -10.93 10.24
N THR A 38 -13.29 -10.65 9.37
CA THR A 38 -12.25 -11.61 8.98
C THR A 38 -10.91 -10.92 8.86
N VAL A 39 -9.83 -11.70 8.99
CA VAL A 39 -8.46 -11.23 8.81
C VAL A 39 -8.27 -10.63 7.42
N ASP A 40 -8.80 -11.26 6.37
CA ASP A 40 -8.69 -10.73 4.99
C ASP A 40 -9.40 -9.39 4.83
N LYS A 41 -10.61 -9.23 5.39
CA LYS A 41 -11.34 -7.97 5.33
C LYS A 41 -10.62 -6.86 6.10
N PHE A 42 -9.96 -7.21 7.20
CA PHE A 42 -9.12 -6.27 7.95
C PHE A 42 -7.90 -5.84 7.14
N PHE A 43 -7.21 -6.78 6.48
CA PHE A 43 -6.10 -6.45 5.58
C PHE A 43 -6.54 -5.56 4.42
N GLN A 44 -7.69 -5.84 3.80
CA GLN A 44 -8.24 -4.97 2.75
C GLN A 44 -8.54 -3.56 3.26
N ALA A 45 -9.10 -3.42 4.47
CA ALA A 45 -9.31 -2.11 5.09
C ALA A 45 -7.98 -1.37 5.35
N MET A 46 -6.93 -2.07 5.79
CA MET A 46 -5.59 -1.47 5.93
C MET A 46 -4.99 -1.04 4.59
N ILE A 47 -5.13 -1.86 3.54
CA ILE A 47 -4.68 -1.51 2.19
C ILE A 47 -5.48 -0.30 1.65
N GLN A 48 -6.77 -0.21 1.95
CA GLN A 48 -7.59 0.91 1.52
C GLN A 48 -7.22 2.22 2.24
N GLU A 49 -6.91 2.15 3.54
CA GLU A 49 -6.57 3.30 4.38
C GLU A 49 -5.13 3.77 4.15
N PHE A 50 -4.18 2.83 4.13
CA PHE A 50 -2.74 3.11 4.13
C PHE A 50 -2.03 2.68 2.85
N GLY A 51 -2.62 1.79 2.06
CA GLY A 51 -2.04 1.37 0.81
C GLY A 51 -2.01 2.52 -0.18
N ASP A 52 -0.87 2.67 -0.86
CA ASP A 52 -0.80 3.58 -1.98
C ASP A 52 -1.70 3.03 -3.10
N LYS A 53 -2.88 3.64 -3.27
CA LYS A 53 -3.88 3.33 -4.31
C LYS A 53 -3.29 3.42 -5.71
N PHE A 54 -2.15 4.07 -5.84
CA PHE A 54 -1.42 4.27 -7.07
C PHE A 54 -0.06 3.56 -7.07
N ALA A 55 0.27 2.72 -6.08
CA ALA A 55 1.59 2.10 -5.91
C ALA A 55 2.15 1.55 -7.23
N PHE A 56 1.36 0.72 -7.92
CA PHE A 56 1.73 0.17 -9.22
C PHE A 56 1.92 1.26 -10.28
N SER A 57 0.99 2.20 -10.38
CA SER A 57 1.07 3.28 -11.38
C SER A 57 2.23 4.25 -11.10
N THR A 58 2.59 4.45 -9.83
CA THR A 58 3.72 5.26 -9.38
C THR A 58 5.02 4.54 -9.68
N ALA A 59 5.12 3.24 -9.35
CA ALA A 59 6.26 2.40 -9.69
C ALA A 59 6.49 2.37 -11.21
N LEU A 60 5.41 2.18 -12.00
CA LEU A 60 5.49 2.19 -13.46
C LEU A 60 5.95 3.55 -14.00
N LYS A 61 5.44 4.66 -13.47
CA LYS A 61 5.89 6.02 -13.85
C LYS A 61 7.36 6.24 -13.52
N ASN A 62 7.81 5.83 -12.33
CA ASN A 62 9.20 5.95 -11.92
C ASN A 62 10.12 5.11 -12.82
N LEU A 63 9.70 3.89 -13.18
CA LEU A 63 10.42 3.03 -14.11
C LEU A 63 10.52 3.66 -15.52
N GLN A 64 9.42 4.19 -16.05
CA GLN A 64 9.39 4.87 -17.36
C GLN A 64 10.23 6.16 -17.39
N ALA A 65 10.31 6.85 -16.26
CA ALA A 65 11.11 8.06 -16.10
C ALA A 65 12.60 7.77 -15.83
N CYS A 66 12.97 6.50 -15.59
CA CYS A 66 14.34 6.10 -15.31
C CYS A 66 15.23 6.38 -16.53
N LYS A 67 16.24 7.22 -16.34
CA LYS A 67 17.18 7.66 -17.39
C LYS A 67 18.60 7.55 -16.85
N MET A 68 19.54 7.10 -17.68
CA MET A 68 20.96 7.06 -17.32
C MET A 68 21.50 8.48 -17.11
N GLY A 69 21.20 9.40 -18.02
CA GLY A 69 21.64 10.79 -17.92
C GLY A 69 23.16 10.89 -17.76
N SER A 70 23.63 11.47 -16.65
CA SER A 70 25.05 11.58 -16.29
C SER A 70 25.56 10.45 -15.39
N LEU A 71 24.75 9.43 -15.10
CA LEU A 71 25.16 8.29 -14.29
C LEU A 71 26.04 7.35 -15.08
N ILE A 72 26.96 6.68 -14.38
CA ILE A 72 27.69 5.54 -14.95
C ILE A 72 26.74 4.34 -15.11
N ILE A 73 27.00 3.50 -16.12
CA ILE A 73 26.14 2.38 -16.48
C ILE A 73 25.82 1.44 -15.30
N SER A 74 26.77 1.20 -14.40
CA SER A 74 26.54 0.36 -13.22
C SER A 74 25.51 0.94 -12.26
N LYS A 75 25.54 2.26 -12.02
CA LYS A 75 24.56 2.94 -11.16
C LYS A 75 23.18 2.97 -11.80
N TYR A 76 23.12 3.20 -13.10
CA TYR A 76 21.86 3.11 -13.85
C TYR A 76 21.26 1.71 -13.76
N ASN A 77 22.06 0.66 -13.99
CA ASN A 77 21.60 -0.73 -13.92
C ASN A 77 21.04 -1.08 -12.54
N SER A 78 21.75 -0.73 -11.46
CA SER A 78 21.26 -0.97 -10.11
C SER A 78 19.96 -0.22 -9.82
N HIS A 79 19.85 1.04 -10.27
CA HIS A 79 18.64 1.82 -10.05
C HIS A 79 17.45 1.30 -10.85
N PHE A 80 17.63 1.01 -12.14
CA PHE A 80 16.61 0.43 -12.99
C PHE A 80 16.12 -0.92 -12.45
N ASN A 81 17.04 -1.81 -12.07
CA ASN A 81 16.67 -3.12 -11.50
C ASN A 81 15.86 -2.98 -10.21
N SER A 82 16.20 -2.00 -9.35
CA SER A 82 15.40 -1.74 -8.16
C SER A 82 13.97 -1.35 -8.50
N LEU A 83 13.77 -0.48 -9.50
CA LEU A 83 12.44 -0.04 -9.93
C LEU A 83 11.66 -1.14 -10.64
N ALA A 84 12.35 -2.01 -11.39
CA ALA A 84 11.73 -3.12 -12.11
C ALA A 84 11.13 -4.17 -11.17
N LEU A 85 11.70 -4.36 -9.98
CA LEU A 85 11.16 -5.28 -8.97
C LEU A 85 9.79 -4.84 -8.42
N ASP A 86 9.51 -3.53 -8.45
CA ASP A 86 8.26 -2.96 -7.94
C ASP A 86 7.14 -2.96 -9.00
N VAL A 87 7.42 -3.43 -10.22
CA VAL A 87 6.48 -3.44 -11.34
C VAL A 87 6.26 -4.87 -11.84
N GLU A 88 5.02 -5.34 -11.78
CA GLU A 88 4.61 -6.57 -12.47
C GLU A 88 4.52 -6.32 -13.99
N ALA A 89 5.65 -6.43 -14.70
CA ALA A 89 5.75 -6.31 -16.15
C ALA A 89 6.53 -7.48 -16.77
N SER A 90 6.29 -7.76 -18.05
CA SER A 90 7.08 -8.76 -18.79
C SER A 90 8.49 -8.26 -19.10
N ASP A 91 9.43 -9.19 -19.24
CA ASP A 91 10.81 -8.88 -19.59
C ASP A 91 10.92 -8.05 -20.88
N GLU A 92 10.06 -8.29 -21.86
CA GLU A 92 10.02 -7.51 -23.11
C GLU A 92 9.77 -6.01 -22.87
N ILE A 93 8.82 -5.70 -21.99
CA ILE A 93 8.49 -4.32 -21.61
C ILE A 93 9.64 -3.70 -20.83
N LEU A 94 10.23 -4.45 -19.89
CA LEU A 94 11.38 -3.98 -19.11
C LEU A 94 12.59 -3.69 -20.00
N ILE A 95 12.85 -4.53 -20.99
CA ILE A 95 13.93 -4.32 -21.97
C ILE A 95 13.68 -3.06 -22.81
N ASP A 96 12.44 -2.81 -23.24
CA ASP A 96 12.09 -1.60 -23.99
C ASP A 96 12.30 -0.33 -23.15
N TYR A 97 11.84 -0.31 -21.89
CA TYR A 97 12.09 0.81 -20.97
C TYR A 97 13.57 1.00 -20.67
N TYR A 98 14.30 -0.08 -20.42
CA TYR A 98 15.73 -0.02 -20.17
C TYR A 98 16.46 0.62 -21.35
N LYS A 99 16.12 0.23 -22.59
CA LYS A 99 16.70 0.80 -23.82
C LYS A 99 16.33 2.27 -24.03
N LYS A 100 15.10 2.69 -23.68
CA LYS A 100 14.65 4.09 -23.75
C LYS A 100 15.31 4.99 -22.69
N GLY A 101 15.79 4.39 -21.61
CA GLY A 101 16.45 5.07 -20.50
C GLY A 101 17.96 5.28 -20.69
N LEU A 102 18.60 4.48 -21.54
CA LEU A 102 19.99 4.69 -21.97
C LEU A 102 20.14 6.02 -22.74
#